data_AF-A0A923Y2K1-F1
#
_entry.id   AF-A0A923Y2K1-F1
#
_cell.length_a   1.000
_cell.length_b   1.000
_cell.length_c   1.000
_cell.angle_alpha   90.00
_cell.angle_beta   90.00
_cell.angle_gamma   90.00
#
_symmetry.space_group_name_H-M   'P 1'
#
loop_
_entity.id
_entity.type
_entity.pdbx_description
1 polymer ?
#
loop_
_entity_poly.entity_id
_entity_poly.type
_entity_poly.pdbx_seq_one_letter_code
_entity_poly.pdbx_strand_id
1 'polypeptide(L)'
;EYGEAAPRGALPRVQARDEERRLLAAQLHEEHAQVEAARLHLGTGRATRLSELGTLDAHAFALFLNLLGEALTAQASPEAPVELQSGDGLLRIQLQPLGRDTWAEISTPAGVFGGRDHVVTITRMEDLP
;
A
#
# COMPACT_ATOMS: atom_id res chain seq x y z
N GLU A 1 -70.70 -14.67 -7.37
CA GLU A 1 -69.63 -14.97 -6.40
C GLU A 1 -68.36 -15.40 -7.13
N TYR A 2 -67.60 -14.46 -7.72
CA TYR A 2 -66.25 -14.72 -8.22
C TYR A 2 -65.34 -13.63 -7.66
N GLY A 3 -64.68 -13.93 -6.53
CA GLY A 3 -63.63 -13.09 -5.97
C GLY A 3 -62.31 -13.43 -6.66
N GLU A 4 -61.93 -12.62 -7.63
CA GLU A 4 -60.68 -12.76 -8.37
C GLU A 4 -59.51 -12.27 -7.51
N ALA A 5 -58.57 -13.16 -7.21
CA ALA A 5 -57.37 -12.83 -6.45
C ALA A 5 -56.40 -12.01 -7.33
N ALA A 6 -56.16 -10.75 -6.95
CA ALA A 6 -55.17 -9.90 -7.62
C ALA A 6 -53.74 -10.43 -7.35
N PRO A 7 -52.86 -10.51 -8.36
CA PRO A 7 -51.47 -10.92 -8.17
C PRO A 7 -50.67 -9.80 -7.48
N ARG A 8 -49.95 -10.16 -6.42
CA ARG A 8 -49.02 -9.26 -5.71
C ARG A 8 -47.90 -8.84 -6.67
N GLY A 9 -47.84 -7.55 -7.01
CA GLY A 9 -46.76 -6.97 -7.80
C GLY A 9 -45.39 -7.18 -7.15
N ALA A 10 -44.43 -7.67 -7.94
CA ALA A 10 -43.07 -7.97 -7.50
C ALA A 10 -42.31 -6.69 -7.10
N LEU A 11 -41.59 -6.75 -5.98
CA LEU A 11 -40.83 -5.63 -5.40
C LEU A 11 -39.61 -5.25 -6.29
N PRO A 12 -39.48 -4.00 -6.79
CA PRO A 12 -38.35 -3.58 -7.65
C PRO A 12 -37.09 -3.15 -6.87
N ARG A 13 -37.01 -3.38 -5.56
CA ARG A 13 -36.09 -2.67 -4.66
C ARG A 13 -34.75 -3.38 -4.39
N VAL A 14 -34.60 -4.64 -4.83
CA VAL A 14 -33.41 -5.46 -4.59
C VAL A 14 -32.37 -5.31 -5.70
N GLN A 15 -32.78 -5.23 -6.97
CA GLN A 15 -31.86 -5.17 -8.11
C GLN A 15 -31.00 -3.90 -8.15
N ALA A 16 -31.56 -2.74 -7.78
CA ALA A 16 -30.82 -1.49 -7.70
C ALA A 16 -29.72 -1.54 -6.61
N ARG A 17 -29.96 -2.26 -5.50
CA ARG A 17 -28.96 -2.49 -4.45
C ARG A 17 -27.87 -3.45 -4.90
N ASP A 18 -28.17 -4.39 -5.79
CA ASP A 18 -27.20 -5.34 -6.32
C ASP A 18 -26.30 -4.73 -7.40
N GLU A 19 -26.79 -3.76 -8.18
CA GLU A 19 -25.96 -2.96 -9.10
C GLU A 19 -25.06 -1.98 -8.34
N GLU A 20 -25.61 -1.24 -7.38
CA GLU A 20 -24.84 -0.34 -6.52
C GLU A 20 -23.76 -1.10 -5.72
N ARG A 21 -24.08 -2.28 -5.19
CA ARG A 21 -23.12 -3.15 -4.49
C ARG A 21 -22.06 -3.74 -5.44
N ARG A 22 -22.41 -4.02 -6.71
CA ARG A 22 -21.44 -4.49 -7.71
C ARG A 22 -20.47 -3.40 -8.14
N LEU A 23 -20.95 -2.18 -8.32
CA LEU A 23 -20.10 -1.02 -8.61
C LEU A 23 -19.15 -0.74 -7.44
N LEU A 24 -19.64 -0.77 -6.21
CA LEU A 24 -18.81 -0.60 -5.02
C LEU A 24 -17.77 -1.72 -4.87
N ALA A 25 -18.15 -2.97 -5.10
CA ALA A 25 -17.24 -4.11 -5.04
C ALA A 25 -16.16 -4.08 -6.14
N ALA A 26 -16.51 -3.62 -7.35
CA ALA A 26 -15.56 -3.43 -8.45
C ALA A 26 -14.54 -2.33 -8.12
N GLN A 27 -15.00 -1.22 -7.56
CA GLN A 27 -14.13 -0.11 -7.15
C GLN A 27 -13.15 -0.53 -6.03
N LEU A 28 -13.63 -1.28 -5.04
CA LEU A 28 -12.77 -1.86 -4.00
C LEU A 28 -11.77 -2.86 -4.59
N HIS A 29 -12.15 -3.67 -5.57
CA HIS A 29 -11.25 -4.65 -6.19
C HIS A 29 -10.10 -3.99 -6.95
N GLU A 30 -10.38 -2.88 -7.65
CA GLU A 30 -9.35 -2.10 -8.35
C GLU A 30 -8.36 -1.46 -7.37
N GLU A 31 -8.86 -0.87 -6.28
CA GLU A 31 -8.01 -0.31 -5.22
C GLU A 31 -7.12 -1.39 -4.58
N HIS A 32 -7.70 -2.55 -4.27
CA HIS A 32 -6.94 -3.68 -3.73
C HIS A 32 -5.85 -4.17 -4.70
N ALA A 33 -6.17 -4.32 -5.99
CA ALA A 33 -5.20 -4.77 -6.98
C ALA A 33 -4.01 -3.79 -7.14
N GLN A 34 -4.27 -2.48 -7.06
CA GLN A 34 -3.24 -1.45 -7.12
C GLN A 34 -2.31 -1.49 -5.90
N VAL A 35 -2.89 -1.68 -4.70
CA VAL A 35 -2.10 -1.84 -3.46
C VAL A 35 -1.26 -3.11 -3.49
N GLU A 36 -1.80 -4.23 -3.98
CA GLU A 36 -1.03 -5.47 -4.11
C GLU A 36 0.10 -5.36 -5.14
N ALA A 37 -0.14 -4.69 -6.29
CA ALA A 37 0.91 -4.42 -7.26
C ALA A 37 2.05 -3.56 -6.66
N ALA A 38 1.69 -2.55 -5.87
CA ALA A 38 2.64 -1.74 -5.11
C ALA A 38 3.45 -2.57 -4.11
N ARG A 39 2.81 -3.50 -3.38
CA ARG A 39 3.51 -4.43 -2.47
C ARG A 39 4.47 -5.34 -3.21
N LEU A 40 4.09 -5.87 -4.36
CA LEU A 40 4.97 -6.73 -5.17
C LEU A 40 6.19 -5.96 -5.67
N HIS A 41 6.01 -4.69 -6.04
CA HIS A 41 7.09 -3.82 -6.51
C HIS A 41 8.09 -3.49 -5.41
N LEU A 42 7.61 -3.21 -4.19
CA LEU A 42 8.45 -2.85 -3.04
C LEU A 42 9.02 -4.07 -2.30
N GLY A 43 8.19 -5.09 -2.10
CA GLY A 43 8.44 -6.30 -1.32
C GLY A 43 9.33 -7.33 -2.02
N THR A 44 10.45 -6.87 -2.58
CA THR A 44 11.44 -7.72 -3.26
C THR A 44 12.31 -8.51 -2.28
N GLY A 45 12.31 -8.15 -0.98
CA GLY A 45 13.16 -8.73 0.04
C GLY A 45 14.66 -8.40 -0.12
N ARG A 46 15.02 -7.56 -1.09
CA ARG A 46 16.40 -7.20 -1.39
C ARG A 46 16.76 -5.88 -0.74
N ALA A 47 17.91 -5.87 -0.06
CA ALA A 47 18.52 -4.64 0.43
C ALA A 47 18.89 -3.75 -0.77
N THR A 48 18.23 -2.59 -0.86
CA THR A 48 18.39 -1.63 -1.96
C THR A 48 18.57 -0.24 -1.37
N ARG A 49 19.40 0.62 -1.99
CA ARG A 49 19.53 2.01 -1.53
C ARG A 49 18.30 2.81 -1.92
N LEU A 50 17.91 3.80 -1.11
CA LEU A 50 16.83 4.71 -1.48
C LEU A 50 17.14 5.44 -2.79
N SER A 51 18.41 5.81 -3.00
CA SER A 51 18.89 6.41 -4.25
C SER A 51 18.78 5.49 -5.48
N GLU A 52 18.68 4.17 -5.28
CA GLU A 52 18.57 3.16 -6.35
C GLU A 52 17.12 2.75 -6.63
N LEU A 53 16.15 3.15 -5.78
CA LEU A 53 14.72 2.89 -6.03
C LEU A 53 14.21 3.59 -7.29
N GLY A 54 14.83 4.71 -7.68
CA GLY A 54 14.55 5.40 -8.93
C GLY A 54 13.13 5.99 -8.99
N THR A 55 12.24 5.36 -9.74
CA THR A 55 10.87 5.84 -9.97
C THR A 55 9.85 4.92 -9.31
N LEU A 56 9.00 5.49 -8.46
CA LEU A 56 7.86 4.78 -7.86
C LEU A 56 6.55 5.36 -8.39
N ASP A 57 5.57 4.50 -8.66
CA ASP A 57 4.20 4.95 -8.95
C ASP A 57 3.54 5.55 -7.69
N ALA A 58 2.39 6.20 -7.86
CA ALA A 58 1.73 6.92 -6.77
C ALA A 58 1.31 6.01 -5.60
N HIS A 59 0.89 4.76 -5.87
CA HIS A 59 0.42 3.83 -4.84
C HIS A 59 1.59 3.18 -4.11
N ALA A 60 2.60 2.74 -4.85
CA ALA A 60 3.86 2.26 -4.30
C ALA A 60 4.52 3.34 -3.44
N PHE A 61 4.56 4.57 -3.92
CA PHE A 61 5.12 5.68 -3.15
C PHE A 61 4.31 5.97 -1.87
N ALA A 62 2.98 6.00 -1.94
CA ALA A 62 2.14 6.22 -0.76
C ALA A 62 2.34 5.12 0.30
N LEU A 63 2.39 3.85 -0.12
CA LEU A 63 2.67 2.72 0.77
C LEU A 63 4.08 2.85 1.38
N PHE A 64 5.07 3.15 0.55
CA PHE A 64 6.45 3.38 1.00
C PHE A 64 6.55 4.52 2.03
N LEU A 65 5.85 5.64 1.81
CA LEU A 65 5.85 6.76 2.75
C LEU A 65 5.24 6.38 4.10
N ASN A 66 4.17 5.59 4.12
CA ASN A 66 3.59 5.09 5.37
C ASN A 66 4.60 4.22 6.13
N LEU A 67 5.22 3.25 5.45
CA LEU A 67 6.25 2.39 6.05
C LEU A 67 7.45 3.17 6.57
N LEU A 68 7.95 4.11 5.76
CA LEU A 68 9.07 4.96 6.13
C LEU A 68 8.71 5.85 7.32
N GLY A 69 7.50 6.41 7.35
CA GLY A 69 7.00 7.22 8.45
C GLY A 69 6.91 6.44 9.76
N GLU A 70 6.35 5.23 9.72
CA GLU A 70 6.31 4.32 10.87
C GLU A 70 7.73 3.99 11.35
N ALA A 71 8.64 3.70 10.42
CA ALA A 71 10.03 3.39 10.74
C ALA A 71 10.79 4.54 11.39
N LEU A 72 10.69 5.73 10.81
CA LEU A 72 11.33 6.93 11.35
C LEU A 72 10.74 7.33 12.71
N THR A 73 9.46 7.03 12.95
CA THR A 73 8.82 7.25 14.26
C THR A 73 9.35 6.27 15.32
N ALA A 74 9.55 5.00 14.94
CA ALA A 74 10.12 3.98 15.82
C ALA A 74 11.65 4.10 15.98
N GLN A 75 12.30 4.87 15.10
CA GLN A 75 13.74 5.04 15.10
C GLN A 75 14.20 5.85 16.32
N ALA A 76 15.08 5.26 17.14
CA ALA A 76 15.58 5.93 18.36
C ALA A 76 16.51 7.12 18.06
N SER A 77 17.20 7.11 16.92
CA SER A 77 18.12 8.16 16.50
C SER A 77 18.30 8.10 14.98
N PRO A 78 18.54 9.22 14.27
CA PRO A 78 18.76 9.24 12.82
C PRO A 78 19.91 8.37 12.29
N GLU A 79 20.77 7.85 13.16
CA GLU A 79 21.86 6.92 12.82
C GLU A 79 21.65 5.50 13.34
N ALA A 80 20.59 5.27 14.12
CA ALA A 80 20.24 3.94 14.55
C ALA A 80 19.53 3.20 13.40
N PRO A 81 19.92 1.95 13.08
CA PRO A 81 19.09 1.11 12.24
C PRO A 81 17.76 0.84 12.94
N VAL A 82 16.70 0.70 12.15
CA VAL A 82 15.36 0.37 12.66
C VAL A 82 14.76 -0.75 11.82
N GLU A 83 14.10 -1.69 12.49
CA GLU A 83 13.33 -2.77 11.89
C GLU A 83 11.97 -2.82 12.55
N LEU A 84 10.93 -2.88 11.73
CA LEU A 84 9.56 -3.04 12.20
C LEU A 84 8.71 -3.71 11.13
N GLN A 85 7.55 -4.17 11.57
CA GLN A 85 6.47 -4.63 10.73
C GLN A 85 5.49 -3.48 10.53
N SER A 86 4.95 -3.34 9.32
CA SER A 86 3.90 -2.38 9.00
C SER A 86 2.67 -2.62 9.86
N GLY A 87 1.89 -1.57 10.14
CA GLY A 87 0.63 -1.67 10.87
C GLY A 87 -0.39 -2.65 10.29
N ASP A 88 -0.36 -2.94 8.99
CA ASP A 88 -1.22 -3.96 8.36
C ASP A 88 -0.72 -5.41 8.52
N GLY A 89 0.50 -5.57 9.05
CA GLY A 89 1.11 -6.85 9.31
C GLY A 89 1.62 -7.60 8.08
N LEU A 90 1.57 -7.00 6.88
CA LEU A 90 1.89 -7.69 5.62
C LEU A 90 3.32 -7.46 5.17
N LEU A 91 3.95 -6.36 5.59
CA LEU A 91 5.30 -5.99 5.22
C LEU A 91 6.18 -5.82 6.45
N ARG A 92 7.46 -6.18 6.30
CA ARG A 92 8.54 -5.81 7.20
C ARG A 92 9.47 -4.85 6.49
N ILE A 93 9.80 -3.74 7.15
CA ILE A 93 10.77 -2.77 6.66
C ILE A 93 11.98 -2.74 7.60
N GLN A 94 13.16 -2.85 7.01
CA GLN A 94 14.44 -2.60 7.65
C GLN A 94 15.06 -1.37 7.02
N LEU A 95 15.46 -0.40 7.85
CA LEU A 95 16.11 0.82 7.44
C LEU A 95 17.46 0.92 8.12
N GLN A 96 18.51 0.98 7.30
CA GLN A 96 19.88 1.16 7.76
C GLN A 96 20.42 2.49 7.21
N PRO A 97 20.73 3.47 8.06
CA PRO A 97 21.32 4.73 7.62
C PRO A 97 22.74 4.49 7.09
N LEU A 98 23.06 5.09 5.94
CA LEU A 98 24.39 4.95 5.33
C LEU A 98 25.40 5.98 5.87
N GLY A 99 25.08 7.26 5.78
CA GLY A 99 25.94 8.35 6.23
C GLY A 99 25.15 9.65 6.42
N ARG A 100 25.78 10.70 6.96
CA ARG A 100 25.15 12.02 7.06
C ARG A 100 25.19 12.80 5.76
N ASP A 101 26.21 12.55 4.94
CA ASP A 101 26.45 13.24 3.66
C ASP A 101 25.81 12.53 2.47
N THR A 102 25.05 11.46 2.72
CA THR A 102 24.37 10.71 1.67
C THR A 102 23.01 11.34 1.36
N TRP A 103 22.65 11.36 0.08
CA TRP A 103 21.40 11.91 -0.40
C TRP A 103 20.74 10.93 -1.38
N ALA A 104 19.44 10.74 -1.22
CA ALA A 104 18.61 9.92 -2.09
C ALA A 104 17.49 10.76 -2.67
N GLU A 105 17.18 10.53 -3.94
CA GLU A 105 16.07 11.15 -4.65
C GLU A 105 15.22 10.07 -5.28
N ILE A 106 13.94 10.10 -4.98
CA ILE A 106 12.94 9.20 -5.53
C ILE A 106 12.01 10.04 -6.39
N SER A 107 11.93 9.70 -7.68
CA SER A 107 11.04 10.36 -8.62
C SER A 107 9.65 9.74 -8.54
N THR A 108 8.63 10.59 -8.46
CA THR A 108 7.23 10.19 -8.44
C THR A 108 6.43 11.06 -9.40
N PRO A 109 5.25 10.63 -9.86
CA PRO A 109 4.38 11.48 -10.69
C PRO A 109 4.00 12.81 -10.03
N ALA A 110 4.04 12.89 -8.69
CA ALA A 110 3.70 14.09 -7.93
C ALA A 110 4.91 15.02 -7.68
N GLY A 111 6.13 14.59 -8.01
CA GLY A 111 7.37 15.32 -7.76
C GLY A 111 8.51 14.43 -7.26
N VAL A 112 9.57 15.05 -6.76
CA VAL A 112 10.76 14.34 -6.25
C VAL A 112 10.75 14.34 -4.73
N PHE A 113 10.87 13.15 -4.14
CA PHE A 113 11.10 12.98 -2.71
C PHE A 113 12.59 12.85 -2.46
N GLY A 114 13.15 13.82 -1.73
CA GLY A 114 14.58 13.89 -1.42
C GLY A 114 14.84 13.78 0.08
N GLY A 115 15.93 13.11 0.44
CA GLY A 115 16.34 12.99 1.84
C GLY A 115 17.68 12.27 2.01
N ARG A 116 18.04 11.95 3.25
CA ARG A 116 19.24 11.15 3.54
C ARG A 116 19.12 9.77 2.90
N ASP A 117 20.23 9.26 2.37
CA ASP A 117 20.22 7.90 1.80
C ASP A 117 20.23 6.84 2.90
N HIS A 118 19.41 5.82 2.70
CA HIS A 118 19.30 4.66 3.58
C HIS A 118 19.31 3.40 2.73
N VAL A 119 19.83 2.31 3.28
CA VAL A 119 19.55 0.98 2.74
C VAL A 119 18.19 0.57 3.29
N VAL A 120 17.25 0.32 2.39
CA VAL A 120 15.93 -0.18 2.71
C VAL A 120 15.80 -1.63 2.24
N THR A 121 15.32 -2.48 3.13
CA THR A 121 14.91 -3.84 2.80
C THR A 121 13.44 -3.98 3.15
N ILE A 122 12.59 -4.23 2.16
CA ILE A 122 11.17 -4.48 2.35
C ILE A 122 10.91 -5.95 2.03
N THR A 123 10.45 -6.70 3.02
CA THR A 123 10.15 -8.13 2.90
C THR A 123 8.65 -8.33 3.12
N ARG A 124 8.00 -9.13 2.28
CA ARG A 124 6.62 -9.56 2.55
C ARG A 124 6.64 -10.58 3.69
N MET A 125 5.74 -10.43 4.65
CA MET A 125 5.67 -11.32 5.80
C MET A 125 5.33 -12.77 5.41
N GLU A 126 4.61 -12.95 4.29
CA GLU A 126 4.33 -14.26 3.70
C GLU A 126 5.56 -14.97 3.10
N ASP A 127 6.63 -14.22 2.78
CA ASP A 127 7.89 -14.77 2.24
C ASP A 127 8.87 -15.17 3.36
N LEU A 128 8.58 -14.83 4.61
CA LEU A 128 9.41 -15.22 5.75
C LEU A 128 9.10 -16.69 6.13
N PRO A 129 10.12 -17.53 6.37
CA PRO A 129 9.97 -18.95 6.67
C PRO A 129 9.40 -19.23 8.07
#